data_AF-A0AAU0N3J6-F1
#
_entry.id   AF-A0AAU0N3J6-F1
#
_cell.length_a   1.000
_cell.length_b   1.000
_cell.length_c   1.000
_cell.angle_alpha   90.00
_cell.angle_beta   90.00
_cell.angle_gamma   90.00
#
_symmetry.space_group_name_H-M   'P 1'
#
loop_
_entity.id
_entity.type
_entity.pdbx_description
1 polymer ?
#
loop_
_entity_poly.entity_id
_entity_poly.type
_entity_poly.pdbx_seq_one_letter_code
_entity_poly.pdbx_strand_id
1 'polypeptide(L)' 'MTYNPKVHLIPAKPARREKPVGIYCRVSTNDIEQLKSLSFQVSALTRLVASTTQWLLVDVYMDGHCI' A
#
# COMPACT_ATOMS: atom_id res chain seq x y z
N MET A 1 7.73 -55.64 -6.89
CA MET A 1 7.83 -54.66 -5.78
C MET A 1 7.18 -53.37 -6.25
N THR A 2 6.03 -53.00 -5.69
CA THR A 2 5.26 -51.84 -6.13
C THR A 2 5.87 -50.59 -5.51
N TYR A 3 6.70 -49.88 -6.29
CA TYR A 3 7.28 -48.61 -5.88
C TYR A 3 6.19 -47.54 -5.92
N ASN A 4 5.63 -47.21 -4.75
CA ASN A 4 4.63 -46.15 -4.61
C ASN A 4 5.29 -44.96 -3.90
N PRO A 5 6.01 -44.07 -4.63
CA PRO A 5 6.56 -42.88 -4.02
C PRO A 5 5.39 -42.02 -3.56
N LYS A 6 5.27 -41.79 -2.25
CA LYS A 6 4.30 -40.85 -1.69
C LYS A 6 4.61 -39.47 -2.25
N VAL A 7 3.92 -39.07 -3.31
CA VAL A 7 4.04 -37.74 -3.91
C VAL A 7 3.43 -36.76 -2.92
N HIS A 8 4.30 -35.97 -2.25
CA HIS A 8 3.86 -34.85 -1.43
C HIS A 8 3.52 -33.68 -2.37
N LEU A 9 2.22 -33.44 -2.57
CA LEU A 9 1.76 -32.28 -3.32
C LEU A 9 1.90 -31.04 -2.44
N ILE A 10 2.80 -30.13 -2.79
CA ILE A 10 2.91 -28.82 -2.12
C ILE A 10 1.87 -27.90 -2.79
N PRO A 11 0.80 -27.48 -2.08
CA PRO A 11 -0.17 -26.57 -2.66
C PRO A 11 0.49 -25.21 -2.94
N ALA A 12 0.13 -24.58 -4.06
CA ALA A 12 0.56 -23.22 -4.35
C ALA A 12 0.07 -22.28 -3.24
N LYS A 13 0.97 -21.42 -2.73
CA LYS A 13 0.58 -20.38 -1.77
C LYS A 13 -0.53 -19.54 -2.41
N PRO A 14 -1.61 -19.21 -1.69
CA PRO A 14 -2.64 -18.34 -2.23
C PRO A 14 -1.96 -17.04 -2.68
N ALA A 15 -2.20 -16.63 -3.92
CA ALA A 15 -1.66 -15.38 -4.42
C ALA A 15 -2.08 -14.26 -3.45
N ARG A 16 -1.12 -13.45 -2.98
CA ARG A 16 -1.44 -12.23 -2.24
C ARG A 16 -2.34 -11.41 -3.16
N ARG A 17 -3.63 -11.35 -2.82
CA ARG A 17 -4.64 -10.61 -3.60
C ARG A 17 -4.49 -9.11 -3.42
N GLU A 18 -3.74 -8.71 -2.41
CA GLU A 18 -3.50 -7.33 -2.04
C GLU A 18 -2.41 -6.72 -2.92
N LYS A 19 -2.78 -5.72 -3.70
CA LYS A 19 -1.86 -4.87 -4.45
C LYS A 19 -1.26 -3.83 -3.50
N PRO A 20 0.07 -3.75 -3.38
CA PRO A 20 0.71 -2.68 -2.63
C PRO A 20 0.50 -1.34 -3.33
N VAL A 21 -0.06 -0.36 -2.62
CA VAL A 21 -0.29 1.02 -3.11
C VAL A 21 0.46 2.00 -2.22
N GLY A 22 1.23 2.91 -2.82
CA GLY A 22 1.89 4.01 -2.11
C GLY A 22 1.23 5.35 -2.47
N ILE A 23 1.14 6.26 -1.51
CA ILE A 23 0.66 7.64 -1.73
C ILE A 23 1.90 8.54 -1.83
N TYR A 24 2.02 9.32 -2.91
CA TYR A 24 3.08 10.30 -3.06
C TYR A 24 2.49 11.71 -3.10
N CYS A 25 3.00 12.59 -2.25
CA CYS A 25 2.57 13.97 -2.18
C CYS A 25 3.79 14.90 -2.13
N ARG A 26 3.71 16.01 -2.85
CA ARG A 26 4.72 17.07 -2.83
C ARG A 26 4.10 18.34 -2.27
N VAL A 27 4.76 18.96 -1.29
CA VAL A 27 4.32 20.25 -0.74
C VAL A 27 5.33 21.31 -1.15
N SER A 28 4.84 22.37 -1.78
CA SER A 28 5.70 23.47 -2.27
C SER A 28 6.06 24.49 -1.18
N THR A 29 5.45 24.41 0.01
CA THR A 29 5.57 25.42 1.08
C THR A 29 5.47 24.77 2.46
N ASN A 30 6.36 25.13 3.39
CA ASN A 30 6.39 24.63 4.77
C ASN A 30 5.29 25.20 5.69
N ASP A 31 4.24 25.79 5.13
CA ASP A 31 3.16 26.38 5.91
C ASP A 31 2.32 25.30 6.58
N ILE A 32 2.07 25.48 7.87
CA ILE A 32 1.31 24.55 8.72
C ILE A 32 -0.13 24.36 8.19
N GLU A 33 -0.69 25.36 7.51
CA GLU A 33 -1.98 25.24 6.82
C GLU A 33 -1.94 24.29 5.62
N GLN A 34 -0.84 24.25 4.87
CA GLN A 34 -0.66 23.29 3.77
C GLN A 34 -0.52 21.86 4.32
N LEU A 35 0.06 21.68 5.51
CA LEU A 35 0.08 20.39 6.22
C LEU A 35 -1.33 19.89 6.55
N LYS A 36 -2.26 20.79 6.88
CA LYS A 36 -3.67 20.43 7.14
C LYS A 36 -4.37 20.00 5.84
N SER A 37 -4.17 20.72 4.75
CA SER A 37 -4.71 20.32 3.44
C SER A 37 -4.14 18.99 2.97
N LEU A 38 -2.85 18.74 3.22
CA LEU A 38 -2.19 17.47 2.90
C LEU A 38 -2.75 16.32 3.73
N SER A 39 -2.86 16.48 5.05
CA SER A 39 -3.40 15.45 5.94
C SER A 39 -4.85 15.10 5.58
N PHE A 40 -5.65 16.08 5.14
CA PHE A 40 -7.00 15.82 4.63
C PHE A 40 -6.97 14.98 3.34
N GLN A 41 -6.09 15.31 2.39
CA GLN A 41 -5.93 14.54 1.14
C GLN A 41 -5.45 13.12 1.39
N VAL A 42 -4.42 12.95 2.24
CA VAL A 42 -3.89 11.63 2.62
C VAL A 42 -4.96 10.81 3.35
N SER A 43 -5.75 11.43 4.23
CA SER A 43 -6.85 10.76 4.93
C SER A 43 -7.93 10.26 3.97
N ALA A 44 -8.32 11.09 3.00
CA ALA A 44 -9.28 10.71 1.96
C ALA A 44 -8.76 9.55 1.10
N LEU A 45 -7.49 9.61 0.66
CA LEU A 45 -6.84 8.55 -0.12
C LEU A 45 -6.69 7.26 0.69
N THR A 46 -6.31 7.36 1.96
CA THR A 46 -6.22 6.21 2.88
C THR A 46 -7.57 5.53 3.04
N ARG A 47 -8.64 6.31 3.18
CA ARG A 47 -10.00 5.78 3.28
C ARG A 47 -10.44 5.09 1.98
N LEU A 48 -10.06 5.62 0.82
CA LEU A 48 -10.31 4.99 -0.48
C LEU A 48 -9.58 3.64 -0.59
N VAL A 49 -8.30 3.59 -0.21
CA VAL A 49 -7.52 2.35 -0.18
C VAL A 49 -8.12 1.35 0.80
N ALA A 50 -8.48 1.78 2.01
CA ALA A 50 -9.13 0.93 3.01
C ALA A 50 -10.49 0.39 2.57
N SER A 51 -11.24 1.16 1.76
CA SER A 51 -12.51 0.71 1.17
C SER A 51 -12.32 -0.33 0.05
N THR A 52 -11.11 -0.44 -0.50
CA THR A 52 -10.78 -1.36 -1.58
C THR A 52 -10.08 -2.59 -1.01
N THR A 53 -10.83 -3.69 -0.82
CA THR A 53 -10.35 -4.95 -0.21
C THR A 53 -9.16 -5.61 -0.93
N GLN A 54 -8.84 -5.16 -2.14
CA GLN A 54 -7.70 -5.65 -2.93
C GLN A 54 -6.44 -4.80 -2.78
N TRP A 55 -6.48 -3.67 -2.05
CA TRP A 55 -5.34 -2.76 -1.95
C TRP A 55 -4.83 -2.71 -0.51
N LEU A 56 -3.51 -2.73 -0.37
CA LEU A 56 -2.83 -2.54 0.91
C LEU A 56 -1.99 -1.27 0.81
N LEU A 57 -2.27 -0.30 1.69
CA LEU A 57 -1.46 0.91 1.79
C LEU A 57 -0.07 0.53 2.33
N VAL A 58 0.98 0.79 1.55
CA VAL A 58 2.36 0.49 1.92
C VAL A 58 2.98 1.63 2.72
N ASP A 59 2.98 2.84 2.16
CA ASP A 59 3.54 4.02 2.80
C ASP A 59 3.09 5.32 2.13
N VAL A 60 3.28 6.45 2.82
CA VAL A 60 3.02 7.80 2.34
C VAL A 60 4.34 8.58 2.24
N TYR A 61 4.73 8.93 1.02
CA TYR A 61 5.95 9.68 0.75
C TYR A 61 5.64 11.16 0.57
N MET A 62 6.31 12.00 1.35
CA MET A 62 6.14 13.45 1.33
C MET A 62 7.46 14.13 0.93
N ASP A 63 7.46 14.84 -0.20
CA ASP A 63 8.58 15.66 -0.66
C ASP A 63 8.31 17.13 -0.32
N GLY A 64 9.14 17.70 0.57
CA GLY A 64 9.12 19.11 0.93
C GLY A 64 10.34 19.80 0.36
N HIS A 65 10.16 20.69 -0.61
CA HIS A 65 11.24 21.51 -1.12
C HIS A 65 11.45 22.69 -0.17
N CYS A 66 12.41 22.59 0.74
CA CYS A 66 12.89 23.72 1.52
C CYS A 66 13.75 24.61 0.61
N ILE A 67 13.27 25.83 0.31
CA ILE A 67 14.14 26.94 -0.09
C ILE A 67 14.72 27.64 1.13
#